data_AF-A0A536BER5-F1
#
_entry.id   AF-A0A536BER5-F1
#
_cell.length_a   1.000
_cell.length_b   1.000
_cell.length_c   1.000
_cell.angle_alpha   90.00
_cell.angle_beta   90.00
_cell.angle_gamma   90.00
#
_symmetry.space_group_name_H-M   'P 1'
#
loop_
_entity.id
_entity.type
_entity.pdbx_description
1 polymer ?
#
loop_
_entity_poly.entity_id
_entity_poly.type
_entity_poly.pdbx_seq_one_letter_code
_entity_poly.pdbx_strand_id
1 'polypeptide(L)'
;MTSRIVSFALALTMAACGTPAAQPGTGIQGTVQAGPTCPVERINSPCPPHPLAATVVVRDGSGSEVSRFHSGADGHFKVELAPGSYTVVGLNIGTGFLPRPIPTSVTVTPGNYTMINVEYDSGIR
;
A
#
# COMPACT_ATOMS: atom_id res chain seq x y z
N MET A 1 61.54 -8.58 29.13
CA MET A 1 61.35 -8.70 27.68
C MET A 1 59.84 -8.82 27.46
N THR A 2 59.13 -7.69 27.36
CA THR A 2 58.45 -7.17 26.14
C THR A 2 57.26 -8.05 25.72
N SER A 3 56.01 -7.61 25.55
CA SER A 3 55.45 -6.27 25.34
C SER A 3 53.93 -6.32 25.59
N ARG A 4 53.36 -5.21 26.08
CA ARG A 4 51.91 -4.97 26.11
C ARG A 4 51.43 -4.63 24.70
N ILE A 5 50.38 -5.28 24.22
CA ILE A 5 49.66 -4.84 23.01
C ILE A 5 48.24 -4.48 23.44
N VAL A 6 48.03 -3.18 23.61
CA VAL A 6 46.70 -2.57 23.75
C VAL A 6 46.24 -2.28 22.33
N SER A 7 45.31 -3.07 21.81
CA SER A 7 44.65 -2.81 20.53
C SER A 7 43.39 -1.99 20.78
N PHE A 8 43.51 -0.69 20.57
CA PHE A 8 42.37 0.23 20.46
C PHE A 8 41.71 -0.02 19.09
N ALA A 9 40.64 -0.81 19.06
CA ALA A 9 39.81 -0.94 17.86
C ALA A 9 38.85 0.25 17.79
N LEU A 10 39.11 1.12 16.82
CA LEU A 10 38.36 2.32 16.48
C LEU A 10 36.92 1.95 16.06
N ALA A 11 35.94 2.31 16.89
CA ALA A 11 34.52 2.12 16.58
C ALA A 11 34.07 3.16 15.53
N LEU A 12 33.98 2.73 14.27
CA LEU A 12 33.46 3.53 13.16
C LEU A 12 31.92 3.44 13.15
N THR A 13 31.24 4.34 13.84
CA THR A 13 29.77 4.42 13.81
C THR A 13 29.32 5.16 12.55
N MET A 14 29.08 4.44 11.46
CA MET A 14 28.34 4.97 10.31
C MET A 14 26.85 5.12 10.70
N ALA A 15 26.46 6.34 11.05
CA ALA A 15 25.05 6.73 11.12
C ALA A 15 24.53 6.91 9.67
N ALA A 16 24.17 5.80 9.03
CA ALA A 16 23.47 5.84 7.75
C ALA A 16 22.04 6.33 7.99
N CYS A 17 21.77 7.59 7.65
CA CYS A 17 20.40 8.09 7.52
C CYS A 17 19.82 7.50 6.23
N GLY A 18 19.49 6.21 6.28
CA GLY A 18 18.93 5.46 5.16
C GLY A 18 17.41 5.43 5.27
N THR A 19 16.72 5.77 4.19
CA THR A 19 15.28 5.50 4.06
C THR A 19 15.06 4.00 4.32
N PRO A 20 14.10 3.61 5.18
CA PRO A 20 13.88 2.21 5.46
C PRO A 20 13.55 1.48 4.15
N ALA A 21 14.24 0.38 3.89
CA ALA A 21 13.99 -0.45 2.72
C ALA A 21 12.76 -1.34 2.95
N ALA A 22 12.12 -1.80 1.87
CA ALA A 22 11.09 -2.84 1.98
C ALA A 22 11.70 -4.10 2.60
N GLN A 23 10.98 -4.69 3.57
CA GLN A 23 11.41 -5.89 4.30
C GLN A 23 10.44 -7.04 4.00
N PRO A 24 10.93 -8.27 3.79
CA PRO A 24 10.07 -9.44 3.64
C PRO A 24 9.06 -9.53 4.77
N GLY A 25 7.81 -9.82 4.44
CA GLY A 25 6.73 -9.92 5.43
C GLY A 25 6.14 -8.58 5.89
N THR A 26 6.62 -7.45 5.36
CA THR A 26 6.13 -6.10 5.70
C THR A 26 5.50 -5.44 4.47
N GLY A 27 4.33 -4.83 4.62
CA GLY A 27 3.74 -4.03 3.54
C GLY A 27 2.22 -3.89 3.63
N ILE A 28 1.56 -3.92 2.48
CA ILE A 28 0.10 -3.85 2.36
C ILE A 28 -0.43 -5.05 1.60
N GLN A 29 -1.63 -5.51 1.96
CA GLN A 29 -2.37 -6.51 1.18
C GLN A 29 -3.86 -6.24 1.29
N GLY A 30 -4.64 -6.74 0.34
CA GLY A 30 -6.09 -6.55 0.37
C GLY A 30 -6.75 -6.68 -0.99
N THR A 31 -7.81 -5.90 -1.19
CA THR A 31 -8.65 -5.96 -2.40
C THR A 31 -8.92 -4.59 -2.98
N VAL A 32 -8.90 -4.50 -4.30
CA VAL A 32 -9.43 -3.38 -5.08
C VAL A 32 -10.88 -3.68 -5.41
N GLN A 33 -11.78 -2.74 -5.14
CA GLN A 33 -13.23 -2.92 -5.30
C GLN A 33 -13.94 -1.66 -5.75
N ALA A 34 -15.04 -1.82 -6.47
CA ALA A 34 -15.94 -0.75 -6.85
C ALA A 34 -17.28 -0.85 -6.09
N GLY A 35 -17.77 0.28 -5.59
CA GLY A 35 -19.06 0.37 -4.93
C GLY A 35 -19.62 1.79 -5.01
N PRO A 36 -20.93 1.97 -4.73
CA PRO A 36 -21.94 0.93 -4.53
C PRO A 36 -22.27 0.17 -5.83
N THR A 37 -22.82 -1.05 -5.75
CA THR A 37 -23.18 -1.86 -6.94
C THR A 37 -24.70 -1.86 -7.23
N CYS A 38 -25.49 -1.23 -6.37
CA CYS A 38 -26.95 -1.17 -6.42
C CYS A 38 -27.42 0.24 -6.07
N PRO A 39 -28.47 0.78 -6.72
CA PRO A 39 -29.00 2.11 -6.40
C PRO A 39 -29.56 2.23 -4.98
N VAL A 40 -30.09 1.14 -4.42
CA VAL A 40 -30.69 1.14 -3.07
C VAL A 40 -30.27 -0.11 -2.33
N GLU A 41 -29.63 0.07 -1.17
CA GLU A 41 -29.36 -1.01 -0.24
C GLU A 41 -30.62 -1.34 0.60
N ARG A 42 -30.89 -2.62 0.81
CA ARG A 42 -31.97 -3.08 1.70
C ARG A 42 -31.38 -4.00 2.76
N ILE A 43 -31.92 -3.92 3.98
CA ILE A 43 -31.38 -4.68 5.12
C ILE A 43 -31.37 -6.21 4.92
N ASN A 44 -32.28 -6.74 4.09
CA ASN A 44 -32.37 -8.17 3.75
C ASN A 44 -31.83 -8.51 2.34
N SER A 45 -31.15 -7.56 1.68
CA SER A 45 -30.55 -7.73 0.36
C SER A 45 -29.23 -6.96 0.30
N PRO A 46 -28.14 -7.53 0.84
CA PRO A 46 -26.85 -6.85 0.90
C PRO A 46 -26.36 -6.52 -0.52
N CYS A 47 -25.73 -5.36 -0.65
CA CYS A 47 -25.14 -4.89 -1.88
C CYS A 47 -23.61 -4.85 -1.75
N PRO A 48 -22.93 -6.01 -1.84
CA PRO A 48 -21.49 -6.03 -1.65
C PRO A 48 -20.77 -5.25 -2.77
N PRO A 49 -19.66 -4.57 -2.46
CA PRO A 49 -18.75 -4.04 -3.47
C PRO A 49 -18.30 -5.14 -4.43
N HIS A 50 -18.05 -4.77 -5.69
CA HIS A 50 -17.60 -5.70 -6.71
C HIS A 50 -16.07 -5.63 -6.84
N PRO A 51 -15.34 -6.76 -6.80
CA PRO A 51 -13.90 -6.77 -7.03
C PRO A 51 -13.50 -6.17 -8.38
N LEU A 52 -12.35 -5.52 -8.45
CA LEU A 52 -11.92 -4.78 -9.64
C LEU A 52 -10.43 -4.97 -9.91
N ALA A 53 -10.10 -5.40 -11.13
CA ALA A 53 -8.73 -5.37 -11.61
C ALA A 53 -8.35 -3.94 -12.02
N ALA A 54 -7.32 -3.38 -11.40
CA ALA A 54 -6.89 -2.02 -11.67
C ALA A 54 -5.39 -1.83 -11.42
N THR A 55 -4.82 -0.83 -12.09
CA THR A 55 -3.48 -0.35 -11.77
C THR A 55 -3.58 0.61 -10.58
N VAL A 56 -2.79 0.34 -9.55
CA VAL A 56 -2.76 1.08 -8.29
C VAL A 56 -1.37 1.68 -8.09
N VAL A 57 -1.35 2.91 -7.58
CA VAL A 57 -0.14 3.67 -7.26
C VAL A 57 -0.07 3.88 -5.76
N VAL A 58 1.11 3.68 -5.19
CA VAL A 58 1.44 3.96 -3.80
C VAL A 58 2.36 5.17 -3.76
N ARG A 59 1.98 6.19 -2.99
CA ARG A 59 2.75 7.40 -2.76
C ARG A 59 3.18 7.51 -1.30
N ASP A 60 4.39 7.95 -1.05
CA ASP A 60 4.87 8.25 0.30
C ASP A 60 4.33 9.59 0.83
N GLY A 61 4.75 9.97 2.04
CA GLY A 61 4.37 11.25 2.66
C GLY A 61 4.85 12.51 1.92
N SER A 62 5.79 12.39 0.97
CA SER A 62 6.20 13.49 0.07
C SER A 62 5.32 13.60 -1.17
N GLY A 63 4.44 12.63 -1.39
CA GLY A 63 3.65 12.50 -2.61
C GLY A 63 4.37 11.79 -3.75
N SER A 64 5.59 11.30 -3.53
CA SER A 64 6.38 10.59 -4.54
C SER A 64 5.85 9.18 -4.73
N GLU A 65 5.71 8.74 -5.99
CA GLU A 65 5.36 7.35 -6.31
C GLU A 65 6.51 6.43 -5.92
N VAL A 66 6.25 5.51 -4.99
CA VAL A 66 7.23 4.53 -4.49
C VAL A 66 6.94 3.11 -4.98
N SER A 67 5.71 2.84 -5.42
CA SER A 67 5.32 1.56 -5.98
C SER A 67 4.11 1.70 -6.91
N ARG A 68 4.06 0.81 -7.90
CA ARG A 68 2.95 0.65 -8.84
C ARG A 68 2.73 -0.83 -9.09
N PHE A 69 1.48 -1.27 -9.04
CA PHE A 69 1.12 -2.65 -9.28
C PHE A 69 -0.23 -2.75 -9.99
N HIS A 70 -0.52 -3.92 -10.53
CA HIS A 70 -1.83 -4.26 -11.05
C HIS A 70 -2.45 -5.31 -10.13
N SER A 71 -3.69 -5.11 -9.68
CA SER A 71 -4.41 -6.12 -8.88
C SER A 71 -4.81 -7.32 -9.74
N GLY A 72 -5.09 -8.44 -9.08
CA GLY A 72 -5.65 -9.63 -9.71
C GLY A 72 -7.04 -9.40 -10.30
N ALA A 73 -7.50 -10.34 -11.12
CA ALA A 73 -8.86 -10.32 -11.68
C ALA A 73 -9.97 -10.38 -10.60
N ASP A 74 -9.63 -10.93 -9.45
CA ASP A 74 -10.42 -10.99 -8.21
C ASP A 74 -10.20 -9.77 -7.30
N GLY A 75 -9.50 -8.74 -7.78
CA GLY A 75 -9.16 -7.53 -7.04
C GLY A 75 -8.05 -7.70 -6.01
N HIS A 76 -7.56 -8.93 -5.75
CA HIS A 76 -6.58 -9.16 -4.70
C HIS A 76 -5.20 -8.61 -5.05
N PHE A 77 -4.48 -8.12 -4.04
CA PHE A 77 -3.09 -7.69 -4.18
C PHE A 77 -2.31 -7.89 -2.89
N LYS A 78 -0.98 -7.93 -3.05
CA LYS A 78 0.00 -7.95 -1.96
C LYS A 78 1.27 -7.24 -2.41
N VAL A 79 1.73 -6.27 -1.63
CA VAL A 79 2.88 -5.41 -1.98
C VAL A 79 3.75 -5.25 -0.76
N GLU A 80 5.04 -5.54 -0.92
CA GLU A 80 6.04 -5.27 0.12
C GLU A 80 6.37 -3.78 0.14
N LEU A 81 6.32 -3.19 1.34
CA LEU A 81 6.63 -1.79 1.56
C LEU A 81 7.43 -1.67 2.86
N ALA A 82 8.27 -0.64 2.91
CA ALA A 82 8.92 -0.27 4.15
C ALA A 82 7.90 0.21 5.20
N PRO A 83 8.22 0.17 6.50
CA PRO A 83 7.41 0.84 7.51
C PRO A 83 7.30 2.33 7.22
N GLY A 84 6.09 2.88 7.26
CA GLY A 84 5.84 4.27 6.90
C GLY A 84 4.37 4.59 6.64
N SER A 85 4.12 5.84 6.29
CA SER A 85 2.78 6.32 5.91
C SER A 85 2.70 6.55 4.41
N TYR A 86 1.62 6.06 3.81
CA TYR A 86 1.40 6.07 2.37
C TYR A 86 -0.01 6.52 2.01
N THR A 87 -0.14 7.03 0.78
CA THR A 87 -1.42 7.18 0.10
C THR A 87 -1.48 6.18 -1.05
N VAL A 88 -2.48 5.32 -1.04
CA VAL A 88 -2.73 4.30 -2.06
C VAL A 88 -3.93 4.77 -2.89
N VAL A 89 -3.79 4.79 -4.21
CA VAL A 89 -4.86 5.25 -5.10
C VAL A 89 -4.83 4.49 -6.42
N GLY A 90 -6.00 4.07 -6.88
CA GLY A 90 -6.16 3.51 -8.21
C GLY A 90 -5.96 4.54 -9.32
N LEU A 91 -5.58 4.09 -10.52
CA LEU A 91 -5.63 4.92 -11.73
C LEU A 91 -7.03 4.87 -12.36
N ASN A 92 -7.37 5.88 -13.16
CA ASN A 92 -8.61 5.84 -13.95
C ASN A 92 -8.60 4.63 -14.90
N ILE A 93 -9.76 4.00 -15.04
CA ILE A 93 -9.95 2.83 -15.89
C ILE A 93 -10.64 3.25 -17.18
N GLY A 94 -10.05 2.89 -18.31
CA GLY A 94 -10.56 3.28 -19.63
C GLY A 94 -10.48 4.79 -19.87
N THR A 95 -11.37 5.30 -20.72
CA THR A 95 -11.45 6.73 -21.10
C THR A 95 -12.55 7.49 -20.36
N GLY A 96 -13.35 6.78 -19.56
CA GLY A 96 -14.46 7.35 -18.81
C GLY A 96 -14.03 8.01 -17.50
N PHE A 97 -14.97 8.75 -16.90
CA PHE A 97 -14.79 9.33 -15.57
C PHE A 97 -15.14 8.37 -14.43
N LEU A 98 -15.75 7.22 -14.73
CA LEU A 98 -16.19 6.22 -13.75
C LEU A 98 -15.64 4.83 -14.11
N PRO A 99 -15.42 3.97 -13.10
CA PRO A 99 -15.53 4.29 -11.68
C PRO A 99 -14.35 5.18 -11.21
N ARG A 100 -14.59 6.07 -10.23
CA ARG A 100 -13.60 7.07 -9.76
C ARG A 100 -12.74 6.48 -8.64
N PRO A 101 -11.41 6.48 -8.75
CA PRO A 101 -10.55 6.01 -7.66
C PRO A 101 -10.63 6.95 -6.45
N ILE A 102 -10.74 6.37 -5.26
CA ILE A 102 -10.71 7.09 -3.98
C ILE A 102 -9.33 6.87 -3.34
N PRO A 103 -8.58 7.93 -2.99
CA PRO A 103 -7.34 7.78 -2.25
C PRO A 103 -7.56 7.22 -0.84
N THR A 104 -6.74 6.25 -0.45
CA THR A 104 -6.75 5.62 0.88
C THR A 104 -5.42 5.87 1.57
N SER A 105 -5.44 6.45 2.76
CA SER A 105 -4.24 6.59 3.60
C SER A 105 -4.02 5.33 4.42
N VAL A 106 -2.77 4.87 4.49
CA VAL A 106 -2.39 3.66 5.22
C VAL A 106 -1.06 3.85 5.94
N THR A 107 -0.95 3.27 7.14
CA THR A 107 0.32 3.13 7.86
C THR A 107 0.76 1.68 7.82
N VAL A 108 1.97 1.45 7.32
CA VAL A 108 2.65 0.15 7.30
C VAL A 108 3.47 0.02 8.58
N THR A 109 3.22 -1.05 9.33
CA THR A 109 3.97 -1.37 10.55
C THR A 109 4.99 -2.48 10.26
N PRO A 110 6.17 -2.46 10.91
CA PRO A 110 7.20 -3.48 10.66
C PRO A 110 6.69 -4.90 10.91
N GLY A 111 7.10 -5.83 10.05
CA GLY A 111 6.88 -7.28 10.22
C GLY A 111 5.46 -7.77 9.93
N ASN A 112 4.57 -6.92 9.41
CA ASN A 112 3.18 -7.28 9.12
C ASN A 112 2.70 -6.68 7.79
N TYR A 113 1.68 -7.32 7.20
CA TYR A 113 0.90 -6.72 6.11
C TYR A 113 -0.31 -5.99 6.68
N THR A 114 -0.40 -4.69 6.44
CA THR A 114 -1.61 -3.92 6.75
C THR A 114 -2.70 -4.25 5.73
N MET A 115 -3.87 -4.68 6.22
CA MET A 115 -5.05 -4.96 5.39
C MET A 115 -5.73 -3.66 4.96
N ILE A 116 -5.93 -3.46 3.65
CA ILE A 116 -6.68 -2.29 3.15
C ILE A 116 -7.64 -2.66 2.02
N ASN A 117 -8.66 -1.82 1.81
CA ASN A 117 -9.45 -1.83 0.60
C ASN A 117 -9.10 -0.60 -0.24
N VAL A 118 -8.83 -0.82 -1.53
CA VAL A 118 -8.68 0.28 -2.49
C VAL A 118 -10.02 0.47 -3.18
N GLU A 119 -10.63 1.64 -2.99
CA GLU A 119 -12.01 1.87 -3.37
C GLU A 119 -12.13 2.66 -4.67
N TYR A 120 -13.13 2.30 -5.44
CA TYR A 120 -13.57 2.99 -6.63
C TYR A 120 -15.06 3.33 -6.49
N ASP A 121 -15.42 4.61 -6.61
CA ASP A 121 -16.80 5.07 -6.64
C ASP A 121 -17.43 4.76 -8.01
N SER A 122 -18.45 3.92 -8.02
CA SER A 122 -19.20 3.57 -9.23
C SER A 122 -20.08 4.70 -9.76
N GLY A 123 -20.41 5.69 -8.92
CA GLY A 123 -21.34 6.77 -9.21
C GLY A 123 -22.82 6.38 -9.10
N ILE A 124 -23.14 5.16 -8.67
CA ILE A 124 -24.51 4.68 -8.44
C ILE A 124 -25.06 5.31 -7.15
N ARG A 125 -26.33 5.74 -7.16
CA ARG A 125 -27.04 6.40 -6.05
C ARG A 125 -28.55 6.30 -6.20
#